data_AF-A0A951RV32-F1
#
_entry.id   AF-A0A951RV32-F1
#
_cell.length_a   1.000
_cell.length_b   1.000
_cell.length_c   1.000
_cell.angle_alpha   90.00
_cell.angle_beta   90.00
_cell.angle_gamma   90.00
#
_symmetry.space_group_name_H-M   'P 1'
#
loop_
_entity.id
_entity.type
_entity.pdbx_description
1 polymer ?
#
loop_
_entity_poly.entity_id
_entity_poly.type
_entity_poly.pdbx_seq_one_letter_code
_entity_poly.pdbx_strand_id
1 'polypeptide(L)'
;MSSFEDRLVKVIKDSGLSQKEFAKKVGVTEQGLGNYLNGRYPKVDVLIRMKQMFNFSIDWMLTGLEAKPVEADLYILEIQKELIEYLKEENAELKKELGTKDSGSCAEPFNSEKLKKTNH
;
A
#
# COMPACT_ATOMS: atom_id res chain seq x y z
N MET A 1 -21.36 -16.41 5.19
CA MET A 1 -21.20 -14.94 4.95
C MET A 1 -20.23 -14.43 6.00
N SER A 2 -19.25 -13.62 5.62
CA SER A 2 -18.35 -12.97 6.59
C SER A 2 -19.14 -11.87 7.31
N SER A 3 -19.11 -11.84 8.64
CA SER A 3 -19.78 -10.82 9.44
C SER A 3 -18.92 -9.54 9.57
N PHE A 4 -19.45 -8.50 10.21
CA PHE A 4 -18.71 -7.26 10.46
C PHE A 4 -17.45 -7.52 11.29
N GLU A 5 -17.58 -8.32 12.35
CA GLU A 5 -16.48 -8.69 13.24
C GLU A 5 -15.38 -9.46 12.50
N ASP A 6 -15.73 -10.37 11.59
CA ASP A 6 -14.76 -11.09 10.76
C ASP A 6 -13.93 -10.14 9.89
N ARG A 7 -14.59 -9.16 9.26
CA ARG A 7 -13.92 -8.14 8.43
C ARG A 7 -13.06 -7.21 9.27
N LEU A 8 -13.50 -6.84 10.46
CA LEU A 8 -12.70 -6.07 11.40
C LEU A 8 -11.46 -6.84 11.86
N VAL A 9 -11.59 -8.14 12.16
CA VAL A 9 -10.45 -9.02 12.46
C VAL A 9 -9.47 -9.06 11.29
N LYS A 10 -9.98 -9.14 10.05
CA LYS A 10 -9.13 -9.10 8.85
C LYS A 10 -8.35 -7.79 8.77
N VAL A 11 -9.00 -6.64 8.95
CA VAL A 11 -8.32 -5.34 8.92
C VAL A 11 -7.24 -5.22 10.00
N ILE A 12 -7.51 -5.73 11.22
CA ILE A 12 -6.52 -5.74 12.30
C ILE A 12 -5.31 -6.60 11.91
N LYS A 13 -5.55 -7.81 11.39
CA LYS A 13 -4.47 -8.72 10.94
C LYS A 13 -3.65 -8.12 9.81
N ASP A 14 -4.31 -7.59 8.78
CA ASP A 14 -3.67 -7.00 7.60
C ASP A 14 -2.87 -5.74 7.97
N SER A 15 -3.20 -5.08 9.09
CA SER A 15 -2.41 -3.95 9.62
C SER A 15 -1.11 -4.35 10.34
N GLY A 16 -0.95 -5.62 10.71
CA GLY A 16 0.20 -6.10 11.49
C GLY A 16 0.24 -5.64 12.95
N LEU A 17 -0.82 -4.99 13.44
CA LEU A 17 -0.91 -4.48 14.82
C LEU A 17 -1.59 -5.50 15.76
N SER A 18 -1.21 -5.47 17.04
CA SER A 18 -2.02 -6.11 18.09
C SER A 18 -3.36 -5.37 18.27
N GLN A 19 -4.36 -6.05 18.83
CA GLN A 19 -5.66 -5.42 19.12
C GLN A 19 -5.51 -4.18 20.03
N LYS A 20 -4.58 -4.23 20.98
CA LYS A 20 -4.29 -3.11 21.88
C LYS A 20 -3.72 -1.91 21.14
N GLU A 21 -2.75 -2.13 20.26
CA GLU A 21 -2.16 -1.07 19.44
C GLU A 21 -3.19 -0.50 18.46
N PHE A 22 -4.01 -1.36 17.86
CA PHE A 22 -5.10 -0.96 16.99
C PHE A 22 -6.11 -0.06 17.73
N ALA A 23 -6.57 -0.48 18.92
CA ALA A 23 -7.48 0.31 19.75
C ALA A 23 -6.91 1.69 20.08
N LYS A 24 -5.63 1.72 20.50
CA LYS A 24 -4.91 2.97 20.78
C LYS A 24 -4.82 3.87 19.54
N LYS A 25 -4.54 3.30 18.36
CA LYS A 25 -4.38 4.06 17.11
C LYS A 25 -5.70 4.64 16.60
N VAL A 26 -6.81 3.93 16.79
CA VAL A 26 -8.17 4.41 16.46
C VAL A 26 -8.72 5.41 17.51
N GLY A 27 -8.16 5.41 18.72
CA GLY A 27 -8.63 6.22 19.83
C GLY A 27 -9.87 5.63 20.51
N VAL A 28 -9.89 4.31 20.71
CA VAL A 28 -10.93 3.59 21.48
C VAL A 28 -10.29 2.78 22.60
N THR A 29 -11.10 2.41 23.61
CA THR A 29 -10.63 1.51 24.67
C THR A 29 -10.48 0.09 24.15
N GLU A 30 -9.61 -0.72 24.75
CA GLU A 30 -9.45 -2.14 24.42
C GLU A 30 -10.78 -2.89 24.58
N GLN A 31 -11.55 -2.58 25.63
CA GLN A 31 -12.90 -3.11 25.84
C GLN A 31 -13.88 -2.66 24.75
N GLY A 32 -13.77 -1.41 24.29
CA GLY A 32 -14.56 -0.89 23.18
C GLY A 32 -14.31 -1.68 21.89
N LEU A 33 -13.03 -1.92 21.56
CA LEU A 33 -12.66 -2.76 20.43
C LEU A 33 -13.14 -4.20 20.62
N GLY A 34 -13.00 -4.77 21.82
CA GLY A 34 -13.51 -6.10 22.15
C GLY A 34 -15.02 -6.22 21.92
N ASN A 35 -15.80 -5.20 22.26
CA ASN A 35 -17.23 -5.20 21.94
C ASN A 35 -17.49 -5.24 20.43
N TYR A 36 -16.67 -4.55 19.64
CA TYR A 36 -16.81 -4.54 18.18
C TYR A 36 -16.49 -5.89 17.56
N LEU A 37 -15.50 -6.59 18.11
CA LEU A 37 -15.14 -7.95 17.72
C LEU A 37 -16.17 -9.01 18.16
N ASN A 38 -17.09 -8.65 19.04
CA ASN A 38 -18.18 -9.49 19.52
C ASN A 38 -19.56 -9.04 18.99
N GLY A 39 -19.59 -8.34 17.86
CA GLY A 39 -20.83 -8.02 17.13
C GLY A 39 -21.47 -6.68 17.47
N ARG A 40 -20.86 -5.83 18.33
CA ARG A 40 -21.35 -4.47 18.55
C ARG A 40 -20.88 -3.55 17.43
N TYR A 41 -21.79 -2.80 16.81
CA TYR A 41 -21.37 -1.81 15.82
C TYR A 41 -20.72 -0.58 16.46
N PRO A 42 -19.59 -0.08 15.93
CA PRO A 42 -19.02 1.20 16.33
C PRO A 42 -19.93 2.35 15.88
N LYS A 43 -19.77 3.50 16.53
CA LYS A 43 -20.37 4.74 16.03
C LYS A 43 -19.71 5.16 14.71
N VAL A 44 -20.44 5.95 13.91
CA VAL A 44 -19.99 6.40 12.59
C VAL A 44 -18.66 7.14 12.65
N ASP A 45 -18.43 7.97 13.68
CA ASP A 45 -17.18 8.70 13.87
C ASP A 45 -15.98 7.77 14.09
N VAL A 46 -16.17 6.69 14.84
CA VAL A 46 -15.15 5.66 15.06
C VAL A 46 -14.84 4.93 13.75
N LEU A 47 -15.87 4.60 12.97
CA LEU A 47 -15.71 3.91 11.68
C LEU A 47 -14.94 4.77 10.66
N ILE A 48 -15.23 6.08 10.63
CA ILE A 48 -14.47 7.04 9.80
C ILE A 48 -13.01 7.11 10.24
N ARG A 49 -12.73 7.17 11.55
CA ARG A 49 -11.34 7.15 12.05
C ARG A 49 -10.62 5.87 11.67
N MET A 50 -11.28 4.72 11.75
CA MET A 50 -10.72 3.44 11.28
C MET A 50 -10.37 3.52 9.79
N LYS A 51 -11.28 4.01 8.93
CA LYS A 51 -11.02 4.21 7.49
C LYS A 51 -9.84 5.15 7.23
N GLN A 52 -9.69 6.22 8.01
CA GLN A 52 -8.59 7.18 7.81
C GLN A 52 -7.22 6.58 8.17
N MET A 53 -7.19 5.69 9.15
CA MET A 53 -5.96 5.05 9.64
C MET A 53 -5.60 3.78 8.86
N PHE A 54 -6.58 3.13 8.23
CA PHE A 54 -6.44 1.83 7.58
C PHE A 54 -7.13 1.81 6.23
N ASN A 55 -6.52 1.15 5.25
CA ASN A 55 -7.01 1.18 3.87
C ASN A 55 -8.14 0.17 3.63
N PHE A 56 -9.39 0.55 3.88
CA PHE A 56 -10.58 -0.23 3.54
C PHE A 56 -11.77 0.64 3.13
N SER A 57 -12.74 0.07 2.42
CA SER A 57 -14.01 0.74 2.10
C SER A 57 -15.01 0.59 3.24
N ILE A 58 -15.66 1.69 3.65
CA ILE A 58 -16.75 1.65 4.63
C ILE A 58 -17.90 0.78 4.13
N ASP A 59 -18.22 0.84 2.83
CA ASP A 59 -19.27 0.03 2.25
C ASP A 59 -18.94 -1.46 2.41
N TRP A 60 -17.74 -1.86 1.98
CA TRP A 60 -17.24 -3.22 2.19
C TRP A 60 -17.26 -3.65 3.65
N MET A 61 -16.85 -2.77 4.57
CA MET A 61 -16.84 -3.06 6.00
C MET A 61 -18.25 -3.35 6.54
N LEU A 62 -19.27 -2.67 6.03
CA LEU A 62 -20.66 -2.83 6.49
C LEU A 62 -21.42 -3.93 5.74
N THR A 63 -21.29 -4.00 4.43
CA THR A 63 -22.07 -4.87 3.55
C THR A 63 -21.37 -6.19 3.24
N GLY A 64 -20.04 -6.22 3.33
CA GLY A 64 -19.22 -7.34 2.85
C GLY A 64 -19.15 -7.45 1.34
N LEU A 65 -19.67 -6.46 0.60
CA LEU A 65 -19.59 -6.39 -0.85
C LEU A 65 -18.37 -5.57 -1.26
N GLU A 66 -17.57 -6.11 -2.17
CA GLU A 66 -16.54 -5.32 -2.83
C GLU A 66 -17.22 -4.22 -3.66
N ALA A 67 -16.62 -3.02 -3.66
CA ALA A 67 -17.10 -1.95 -4.50
C ALA A 67 -17.04 -2.41 -5.96
N LYS A 68 -18.15 -2.31 -6.69
CA LYS A 68 -18.11 -2.52 -8.13
C LYS A 68 -17.31 -1.36 -8.73
N PRO A 69 -16.29 -1.64 -9.56
CA PRO A 69 -15.58 -0.59 -10.25
C PRO A 69 -16.59 0.22 -11.07
N VAL A 70 -16.47 1.55 -11.00
CA VAL A 70 -17.33 2.42 -11.80
C VAL A 70 -16.90 2.24 -13.26
N GLU A 71 -17.82 2.36 -14.22
CA GLU A 71 -17.50 2.18 -15.66
C GLU A 71 -16.31 3.04 -16.12
N ALA A 72 -16.16 4.23 -15.55
CA ALA A 72 -15.01 5.11 -15.77
C ALA A 72 -13.68 4.49 -15.32
N ASP A 73 -13.66 3.76 -14.19
CA ASP A 73 -12.45 3.10 -13.67
C ASP A 73 -11.97 2.00 -14.63
N LEU A 74 -12.90 1.27 -15.25
CA LEU A 74 -12.59 0.24 -16.24
C LEU A 74 -11.95 0.85 -17.50
N TYR A 75 -12.50 1.96 -17.99
CA TYR A 75 -11.95 2.68 -19.14
C TYR A 75 -10.55 3.24 -18.85
N ILE A 76 -10.35 3.82 -17.66
CA ILE A 76 -9.04 4.31 -17.22
C ILE A 76 -8.03 3.16 -17.14
N LEU A 77 -8.43 1.99 -16.63
CA LEU A 77 -7.56 0.81 -16.55
C LEU A 77 -7.16 0.30 -17.94
N GLU A 78 -8.09 0.30 -18.90
CA GLU A 78 -7.81 -0.08 -20.28
C GLU A 78 -6.73 0.83 -20.90
N ILE A 79 -6.91 2.15 -20.75
CA ILE A 79 -5.94 3.16 -21.23
C ILE A 79 -4.59 2.98 -20.53
N GLN A 80 -4.57 2.76 -19.22
CA GLN A 80 -3.34 2.57 -18.47
C GLN A 80 -2.55 1.35 -18.95
N LYS A 81 -3.24 0.24 -19.26
CA LYS A 81 -2.58 -0.96 -19.78
C LYS A 81 -1.90 -0.69 -21.12
N GLU A 82 -2.63 -0.05 -22.04
CA GLU A 82 -2.13 0.31 -23.37
C GLU A 82 -0.90 1.23 -23.25
N LEU A 83 -0.97 2.25 -22.40
CA LEU A 83 0.16 3.16 -22.17
C LEU A 83 1.37 2.45 -21.54
N ILE A 84 1.16 1.53 -20.60
CA ILE A 84 2.24 0.75 -19.98
C ILE A 84 2.93 -0.13 -21.02
N GLU A 85 2.17 -0.74 -21.93
CA GLU A 85 2.72 -1.58 -22.99
C GLU A 85 3.56 -0.75 -23.96
N TYR A 86 3.03 0.39 -24.41
CA TYR A 86 3.77 1.35 -25.23
C TYR A 86 5.09 1.80 -24.58
N LEU A 87 5.03 2.24 -23.31
CA LEU A 87 6.23 2.70 -22.60
C LEU A 87 7.24 1.56 -22.39
N LYS A 88 6.80 0.31 -22.22
CA LYS A 88 7.72 -0.83 -22.11
C LYS A 88 8.48 -1.08 -23.41
N GLU A 89 7.79 -0.99 -24.54
CA GLU A 89 8.39 -1.16 -25.87
C GLU A 89 9.41 -0.05 -26.15
N GLU A 90 9.03 1.21 -25.97
CA GLU A 90 9.92 2.37 -26.16
C GLU A 90 11.16 2.27 -25.26
N ASN A 91 11.00 1.91 -23.99
CA ASN A 91 12.13 1.71 -23.08
C ASN A 91 13.03 0.54 -23.48
N ALA A 92 12.49 -0.50 -24.13
CA ALA A 92 13.29 -1.62 -24.63
C ALA A 92 14.12 -1.21 -25.85
N GLU A 93 13.60 -0.35 -26.71
CA GLU A 93 14.31 0.23 -27.86
C GLU A 93 15.43 1.16 -27.40
N LEU A 94 15.13 2.11 -26.51
CA LEU A 94 16.12 3.03 -25.94
C LEU A 94 17.25 2.29 -25.22
N LYS A 95 16.95 1.20 -24.51
CA LYS A 95 17.97 0.35 -23.87
C LYS A 95 18.91 -0.32 -24.88
N LYS A 96 18.41 -0.71 -26.06
CA LYS A 96 19.25 -1.25 -27.14
C LYS A 96 20.17 -0.16 -27.70
N GLU A 97 19.65 1.06 -27.89
CA GLU A 97 20.44 2.19 -28.39
C GLU A 97 21.53 2.61 -27.39
N LEU A 98 21.23 2.67 -26.10
CA LEU A 98 22.20 2.99 -25.04
C LEU A 98 23.25 1.88 -24.88
N GLY A 99 22.86 0.61 -24.99
CA GLY A 99 23.79 -0.54 -24.92
C GLY A 99 24.82 -0.62 -26.05
N THR A 100 24.71 0.21 -27.09
CA THR A 100 25.70 0.28 -28.18
C THR A 100 26.72 1.41 -28.03
N LYS A 101 26.58 2.28 -27.02
CA LYS A 101 27.47 3.45 -26.83
C LYS A 101 28.59 3.27 -25.78
N ASP A 102 28.63 2.14 -25.08
CA ASP A 102 29.76 1.80 -24.18
C ASP A 102 30.87 1.03 -24.93
N SER A 103 31.35 1.59 -26.04
CA SER A 103 32.67 1.25 -26.58
C SER A 103 33.45 2.54 -26.82
N GLY A 104 33.79 3.21 -25.72
CA GLY A 104 34.53 4.46 -25.80
C GLY A 104 34.95 5.03 -24.46
N SER A 105 36.01 4.46 -23.89
CA SER A 105 37.03 5.14 -23.07
C SER A 105 36.80 5.36 -21.56
N CYS A 106 37.80 4.89 -20.82
CA CYS A 106 38.22 5.27 -19.46
C CYS A 106 37.43 4.71 -18.25
N ALA A 107 37.59 3.42 -17.98
CA ALA A 107 37.57 2.93 -16.61
C ALA A 107 38.97 3.13 -15.99
N GLU A 108 39.17 4.18 -15.19
CA GLU A 108 40.13 4.11 -14.09
C GLU A 108 39.36 3.70 -12.82
N PRO A 109 39.79 2.66 -12.08
CA PRO A 109 39.15 2.30 -10.83
C PRO A 109 39.48 3.35 -9.77
N PHE A 110 38.48 4.12 -9.36
CA PHE A 110 38.57 5.01 -8.20
C PHE A 110 38.73 4.16 -6.93
N ASN A 111 39.98 3.93 -6.53
CA ASN A 111 40.30 3.35 -5.23
C ASN A 111 40.18 4.43 -4.15
N SER A 112 39.11 4.39 -3.37
CA SER A 112 38.95 5.18 -2.15
C SER A 112 39.17 4.36 -0.88
N GLU A 113 40.17 3.48 -0.83
CA GLU A 113 40.88 3.16 0.41
C GLU A 113 41.96 4.21 0.69
N LYS A 114 41.55 5.43 1.05
CA LYS A 114 42.44 6.40 1.72
C LYS A 114 41.64 7.53 2.36
N LEU A 115 40.99 7.22 3.49
CA LEU A 115 40.67 8.18 4.56
C LEU A 115 40.46 7.41 5.88
N LYS A 116 41.46 6.60 6.23
CA LYS A 116 41.80 6.36 7.65
C LYS A 116 43.16 7.02 7.87
N LYS A 117 43.26 7.74 8.98
CA LYS A 117 44.39 8.60 9.41
C LYS A 117 44.28 10.02 8.88
N THR A 118 43.61 10.86 9.65
CA THR A 118 44.22 11.92 10.48
C THR A 118 43.10 12.90 10.84
N ASN A 119 42.73 12.97 12.11
CA ASN A 119 42.80 14.23 12.85
C ASN A 119 42.64 13.95 14.33
N HIS A 120 43.46 14.70 15.05
CA HIS A 120 43.84 14.59 16.45
C HIS A 120 42.68 14.94 17.37
#